data_AF-A0A2N1APM5-F1
#
_entry.id   AF-A0A2N1APM5-F1
#
_cell.length_a   1.000
_cell.length_b   1.000
_cell.length_c   1.000
_cell.angle_alpha   90.00
_cell.angle_beta   90.00
_cell.angle_gamma   90.00
#
_symmetry.space_group_name_H-M   'P 1'
#
loop_
_entity.id
_entity.type
_entity.pdbx_description
1 polymer ?
#
loop_
_entity_poly.entity_id
_entity_poly.type
_entity_poly.pdbx_seq_one_letter_code
_entity_poly.pdbx_strand_id
1 'polypeptide(L)'
;MSAHEEQFENHGIHDVISQLESALQKKSSKDVPDDAFDNLDRIRQATAFIRGRIEMASPLLTPKVRLDQIQKSLQASLNEVDQFQSVVA
;
A
#
# COMPACT_ATOMS: atom_id res chain seq x y z
N MET A 1 25.26 -3.66 -8.10
CA MET A 1 23.88 -3.30 -8.48
C MET A 1 23.93 -2.16 -9.47
N SER A 2 23.07 -2.19 -10.49
CA SER A 2 22.87 -1.07 -11.40
C SER A 2 22.06 0.05 -10.73
N ALA A 3 22.15 1.27 -11.26
CA ALA A 3 21.36 2.40 -10.77
C ALA A 3 19.84 2.13 -10.83
N HIS A 4 19.37 1.28 -11.74
CA HIS A 4 17.97 0.88 -11.84
C HIS A 4 17.54 -0.04 -10.68
N GLU A 5 18.40 -1.01 -10.31
CA GLU A 5 18.15 -1.89 -9.17
C GLU A 5 18.13 -1.09 -7.88
N GLU A 6 19.07 -0.16 -7.70
CA GLU A 6 19.12 0.69 -6.51
C GLU A 6 17.89 1.61 -6.39
N GLN A 7 17.40 2.13 -7.52
CA GLN A 7 16.16 2.92 -7.56
C GLN A 7 14.92 2.10 -7.21
N PHE A 8 14.90 0.82 -7.54
CA PHE A 8 13.79 -0.07 -7.23
C PHE A 8 13.81 -0.48 -5.75
N GLU A 9 14.96 -0.95 -5.26
CA GLU A 9 15.11 -1.43 -3.88
C GLU A 9 14.92 -0.31 -2.85
N ASN A 10 15.43 0.90 -3.13
CA ASN A 10 15.32 2.05 -2.23
C ASN A 10 14.11 2.95 -2.55
N HIS A 11 13.17 2.49 -3.37
CA HIS A 11 12.00 3.29 -3.68
C HIS A 11 11.09 3.42 -2.45
N GLY A 12 10.54 4.61 -2.20
CA GLY A 12 9.59 4.85 -1.11
C GLY A 12 8.25 4.10 -1.23
N ILE A 13 8.09 3.26 -2.26
CA ILE A 13 6.91 2.41 -2.40
C ILE A 13 6.86 1.35 -1.29
N HIS A 14 8.03 0.83 -0.88
CA HIS A 14 8.12 -0.19 0.16
C HIS A 14 7.68 0.35 1.52
N ASP A 15 8.03 1.61 1.81
CA ASP A 15 7.59 2.32 3.01
C ASP A 15 6.08 2.52 3.01
N VAL A 16 5.50 2.97 1.89
CA VAL A 16 4.05 3.20 1.79
C VAL A 16 3.28 1.89 1.91
N ILE A 17 3.75 0.79 1.29
CA ILE A 17 3.16 -0.55 1.47
C ILE A 17 3.18 -0.94 2.95
N SER A 18 4.32 -0.79 3.62
CA SER A 18 4.48 -1.18 5.03
C SER A 18 3.57 -0.36 5.95
N GLN A 19 3.43 0.94 5.69
CA GLN A 19 2.53 1.84 6.42
C GLN A 19 1.06 1.43 6.21
N LEU A 20 0.66 1.16 4.97
CA LEU A 20 -0.69 0.75 4.64
C LEU A 20 -1.06 -0.60 5.28
N GLU A 21 -0.17 -1.58 5.23
CA GLU A 21 -0.37 -2.86 5.92
C GLU A 21 -0.51 -2.68 7.43
N SER A 22 0.33 -1.84 8.03
CA SER A 22 0.27 -1.53 9.46
C SER A 22 -1.04 -0.84 9.84
N ALA A 23 -1.51 0.10 9.01
CA ALA A 23 -2.78 0.79 9.21
C ALA A 23 -3.97 -0.18 9.13
N LEU A 24 -3.96 -1.09 8.16
CA LEU A 24 -4.99 -2.12 7.99
C LEU A 24 -4.99 -3.19 9.10
N GLN A 25 -3.88 -3.38 9.81
CA GLN A 25 -3.80 -4.30 10.95
C GLN A 25 -4.31 -3.68 12.26
N LYS A 26 -4.25 -2.35 12.42
CA LYS A 26 -4.49 -1.66 13.70
C LYS A 26 -5.93 -1.72 14.23
N LYS A 27 -6.95 -1.94 13.39
CA LYS A 27 -8.33 -2.15 13.88
C LYS A 27 -8.80 -3.59 13.65
N SER A 28 -9.01 -4.28 14.78
CA SER A 28 -9.86 -5.47 14.85
C SER A 28 -11.27 -5.09 14.42
N SER A 29 -11.95 -5.98 13.71
CA SER A 29 -13.28 -5.86 13.10
C SER A 29 -14.45 -5.45 14.02
N LYS A 30 -14.18 -5.08 15.29
CA LYS A 30 -15.18 -4.83 16.32
C LYS A 30 -15.67 -3.38 16.41
N ASP A 31 -14.92 -2.42 15.85
CA ASP A 31 -15.24 -0.99 16.01
C ASP A 31 -15.49 -0.26 14.68
N VAL A 32 -15.60 -0.97 13.55
CA VAL A 32 -15.74 -0.34 12.23
C VAL A 32 -17.16 -0.58 11.68
N PRO A 33 -17.87 0.46 11.19
CA PRO A 33 -19.16 0.28 10.51
C PRO A 33 -19.05 -0.71 9.33
N ASP A 34 -20.08 -1.51 9.08
CA ASP A 34 -20.06 -2.57 8.04
C ASP A 34 -19.60 -2.05 6.66
N ASP A 35 -20.08 -0.86 6.24
CA ASP A 35 -19.67 -0.24 4.96
C ASP A 35 -18.17 0.10 4.90
N ALA A 36 -17.59 0.49 6.04
CA ALA A 36 -16.16 0.76 6.14
C ALA A 36 -15.35 -0.54 6.24
N PHE A 37 -15.93 -1.63 6.78
CA PHE A 37 -15.29 -2.94 6.81
C PHE A 37 -15.05 -3.49 5.40
N ASP A 38 -16.07 -3.48 4.53
CA ASP A 38 -15.95 -3.94 3.14
C ASP A 38 -14.90 -3.13 2.36
N ASN A 39 -14.86 -1.81 2.57
CA ASN A 39 -13.88 -0.98 1.89
C ASN A 39 -12.46 -1.22 2.40
N LEU A 40 -12.27 -1.39 3.71
CA LEU A 40 -10.96 -1.76 4.29
C LEU A 40 -10.49 -3.14 3.80
N ASP A 41 -11.39 -4.12 3.67
CA ASP A 41 -11.04 -5.43 3.14
C ASP A 41 -10.63 -5.35 1.66
N ARG A 42 -11.37 -4.57 0.85
CA ARG A 42 -10.98 -4.28 -0.54
C ARG A 42 -9.59 -3.65 -0.63
N ILE A 43 -9.30 -2.66 0.21
CA ILE A 43 -7.98 -2.00 0.25
C ILE A 43 -6.90 -3.00 0.69
N ARG A 44 -7.19 -3.88 1.65
CA ARG A 44 -6.29 -4.94 2.08
C ARG A 44 -5.94 -5.91 0.96
N GLN A 45 -6.93 -6.41 0.24
CA GLN A 45 -6.72 -7.30 -0.89
C GLN A 45 -5.90 -6.63 -2.00
N ALA A 46 -6.21 -5.36 -2.32
CA ALA A 46 -5.47 -4.58 -3.31
C ALA A 46 -4.00 -4.39 -2.90
N THR A 47 -3.75 -4.09 -1.62
CA THR A 47 -2.40 -3.92 -1.06
C THR A 47 -1.60 -5.21 -1.15
N ALA A 48 -2.18 -6.35 -0.73
CA ALA A 48 -1.54 -7.66 -0.82
C ALA A 48 -1.21 -8.05 -2.28
N PHE A 49 -2.12 -7.77 -3.21
CA PHE A 49 -1.89 -8.00 -4.63
C PHE A 49 -0.73 -7.16 -5.19
N ILE A 50 -0.69 -5.86 -4.86
CA ILE A 50 0.38 -4.97 -5.29
C ILE A 50 1.71 -5.40 -4.71
N ARG A 51 1.75 -5.73 -3.41
CA ARG A 51 2.96 -6.24 -2.75
C ARG A 51 3.50 -7.49 -3.43
N GLY A 52 2.67 -8.50 -3.66
CA GLY A 52 3.10 -9.72 -4.34
C GLY A 52 3.64 -9.44 -5.75
N ARG A 53 3.04 -8.47 -6.46
CA ARG A 53 3.54 -8.05 -7.78
C ARG A 53 4.89 -7.33 -7.71
N ILE A 54 5.13 -6.51 -6.69
CA ILE A 54 6.41 -5.82 -6.48
C ILE A 54 7.49 -6.83 -6.10
N GLU A 55 7.21 -7.77 -5.21
CA GLU A 55 8.15 -8.84 -4.82
C GLU A 55 8.56 -9.75 -5.99
N MET A 56 7.65 -9.95 -6.96
CA MET A 56 7.93 -10.70 -8.20
C MET A 56 8.47 -9.82 -9.35
N ALA A 57 8.45 -8.50 -9.21
CA ALA A 57 8.87 -7.62 -10.29
C ALA A 57 10.38 -7.65 -10.43
N SER A 58 10.86 -7.62 -11.68
CA SER A 58 12.30 -7.48 -11.93
C SER A 58 12.72 -6.03 -11.66
N PRO A 59 13.71 -5.78 -10.79
CA PRO A 59 14.23 -4.43 -10.55
C PRO A 59 14.84 -3.79 -11.80
N LEU A 60 15.34 -4.61 -12.74
CA LEU A 60 15.92 -4.16 -14.01
C LEU A 60 14.87 -3.76 -15.05
N LEU A 61 13.67 -4.35 -15.00
CA LEU A 61 12.60 -4.14 -15.98
C LEU A 61 11.48 -3.23 -15.46
N THR A 62 11.57 -2.80 -14.21
CA THR A 62 10.55 -1.96 -13.59
C THR A 62 11.05 -0.53 -13.47
N PRO A 63 10.66 0.36 -14.40
CA PRO A 63 11.14 1.74 -14.37
C PRO A 63 10.56 2.49 -13.16
N LYS A 64 11.35 3.40 -12.61
CA LYS A 64 10.97 4.25 -11.47
C LYS A 64 9.61 4.93 -11.65
N VAL A 65 9.29 5.42 -12.85
CA VAL A 65 8.00 6.08 -13.14
C VAL A 65 6.80 5.17 -12.82
N ARG A 66 6.93 3.86 -13.04
CA ARG A 66 5.89 2.90 -12.71
C ARG A 66 5.75 2.73 -11.20
N LEU A 67 6.86 2.70 -10.48
CA LEU A 67 6.87 2.67 -9.02
C LEU A 67 6.25 3.95 -8.43
N ASP A 68 6.56 5.12 -9.00
CA ASP A 68 5.97 6.41 -8.61
C ASP A 68 4.44 6.40 -8.79
N GLN A 69 3.94 5.83 -9.88
CA GLN A 69 2.49 5.70 -10.13
C GLN A 69 1.82 4.79 -9.09
N ILE A 70 2.42 3.63 -8.82
CA ILE A 70 1.88 2.69 -7.83
C ILE A 70 1.94 3.32 -6.43
N GLN A 71 3.04 3.99 -6.07
CA GLN A 71 3.18 4.69 -4.79
C GLN A 71 2.08 5.74 -4.61
N LYS A 72 1.74 6.52 -5.64
CA LYS A 72 0.64 7.49 -5.58
C LYS A 72 -0.71 6.82 -5.30
N SER A 73 -1.00 5.71 -5.97
CA SER A 73 -2.24 4.96 -5.73
C SER A 73 -2.29 4.39 -4.31
N LEU A 74 -1.18 3.84 -3.81
CA LEU A 74 -1.09 3.33 -2.45
C LEU A 74 -1.21 4.44 -1.40
N GLN A 75 -0.62 5.62 -1.66
CA GLN A 75 -0.74 6.78 -0.78
C GLN A 75 -2.18 7.28 -0.70
N ALA A 76 -2.93 7.26 -1.81
CA ALA A 76 -4.35 7.58 -1.80
C ALA A 76 -5.13 6.58 -0.92
N SER A 77 -4.88 5.28 -1.07
CA SER A 77 -5.48 4.26 -0.21
C SER A 77 -5.10 4.41 1.27
N LEU A 78 -3.85 4.79 1.58
CA LEU A 78 -3.41 5.08 2.95
C LEU A 78 -4.19 6.26 3.54
N ASN A 79 -4.35 7.34 2.78
CA ASN A 79 -5.14 8.49 3.22
C ASN A 79 -6.62 8.11 3.43
N GLU A 80 -7.20 7.24 2.59
CA GLU A 80 -8.56 6.72 2.79
C GLU A 80 -8.66 5.92 4.10
N VAL A 81 -7.71 5.02 4.36
CA VAL A 81 -7.64 4.25 5.61
C VAL A 81 -7.52 5.19 6.82
N ASP A 82 -6.65 6.19 6.76
CA ASP A 82 -6.47 7.18 7.83
C ASP A 82 -7.74 8.00 8.09
N GLN A 83 -8.50 8.33 7.04
CA GLN A 83 -9.81 8.99 7.18
C GLN A 83 -10.82 8.08 7.88
N PHE A 84 -10.91 6.80 7.51
CA PHE A 84 -11.78 5.85 8.22
C PHE A 84 -11.37 5.70 9.68
N GLN A 85 -10.08 5.74 9.98
CA GLN A 85 -9.59 5.67 11.35
C GLN A 85 -9.91 6.94 12.16
N SER A 86 -9.83 8.11 11.53
CA SER A 86 -10.08 9.41 12.17
C SER A 86 -11.56 9.68 12.46
N VAL A 87 -12.48 9.16 11.63
CA VAL A 87 -13.93 9.31 11.84
C VAL A 87 -14.45 8.45 13.01
N VAL A 88 -13.68 7.45 13.42
CA VAL A 88 -14.05 6.46 14.44
C VAL A 88 -13.15 6.57 15.68
N ALA A 89 -12.63 7.77 15.94
CA ALA A 89 -11.84 8.14 17.13
C ALA A 89 -12.56 9.26 17.90
#